data_AF-A0A350YTE5-F1
#
_entry.id   AF-A0A350YTE5-F1
#
_cell.length_a   1.000
_cell.length_b   1.000
_cell.length_c   1.000
_cell.angle_alpha   90.00
_cell.angle_beta   90.00
_cell.angle_gamma   90.00
#
_symmetry.space_group_name_H-M   'P 1'
#
loop_
_entity.id
_entity.type
_entity.pdbx_description
1 polymer ?
#
loop_
_entity_poly.entity_id
_entity_poly.type
_entity_poly.pdbx_seq_one_letter_code
_entity_poly.pdbx_strand_id
1 'polypeptide(L)'
;LCRDNFRTINYHLSELSDAAGMEPGSWASSVNYEGFRDFTADQAKIYLDSLAFVIRVRTRVVSGRKDSLVRSLTASMGNDEYQALKEANYNESLANIVLNRLSTNKIYDAGKKLIQKADPIFMKPGSKYGRAHFYAPYKQIGKLRIDTLLFNVLAIWIMTVGLFVTLYFNLLKRFIEFLESLKLPIWRKFGRELLQG
;
A
#
# COMPACT_ATOMS: atom_id res chain seq x y z
N LEU A 1 -26.07 -12.37 -3.45
CA LEU A 1 -26.03 -11.48 -2.27
C LEU A 1 -25.46 -12.18 -1.03
N CYS A 2 -25.96 -13.35 -0.59
CA CYS A 2 -25.38 -14.04 0.59
C CYS A 2 -24.06 -14.81 0.34
N ARG A 3 -23.73 -15.17 -0.91
CA ARG A 3 -22.60 -16.09 -1.23
C ARG A 3 -21.19 -15.48 -1.07
N ASP A 4 -21.10 -14.16 -1.08
CA ASP A 4 -19.82 -13.44 -1.01
C ASP A 4 -19.46 -12.99 0.41
N ASN A 5 -20.43 -12.97 1.33
CA ASN A 5 -20.26 -12.42 2.68
C ASN A 5 -19.33 -13.26 3.56
N PHE A 6 -19.50 -14.59 3.61
CA PHE A 6 -18.62 -15.44 4.43
C PHE A 6 -17.20 -15.49 3.89
N ARG A 7 -17.01 -15.37 2.57
CA ARG A 7 -15.68 -15.24 1.97
C ARG A 7 -14.99 -13.96 2.46
N THR A 8 -15.70 -12.84 2.43
CA THR A 8 -15.21 -11.55 2.92
C THR A 8 -14.91 -11.60 4.42
N ILE A 9 -15.78 -12.22 5.21
CA ILE A 9 -15.59 -12.39 6.67
C ILE A 9 -14.33 -13.23 6.96
N ASN A 10 -14.19 -14.40 6.32
CA ASN A 10 -13.03 -15.27 6.54
C ASN A 10 -11.71 -14.61 6.11
N TYR A 11 -11.73 -13.84 5.02
CA TYR A 11 -10.57 -13.05 4.60
C TYR A 11 -10.14 -12.05 5.67
N HIS A 12 -11.06 -11.23 6.19
CA HIS A 12 -10.72 -10.22 7.19
C HIS A 12 -10.46 -10.81 8.58
N LEU A 13 -11.08 -11.94 8.94
CA LEU A 13 -10.74 -12.66 10.18
C LEU A 13 -9.29 -13.10 10.16
N SER A 14 -8.82 -13.72 9.07
CA SER A 14 -7.41 -14.10 8.92
C SER A 14 -6.47 -12.89 8.92
N GLU A 15 -6.85 -11.81 8.24
CA GLU A 15 -6.06 -10.56 8.23
C GLU A 15 -5.92 -9.93 9.63
N LEU A 16 -7.01 -9.90 10.40
CA LEU A 16 -7.00 -9.36 11.77
C LEU A 16 -6.28 -10.29 12.75
N SER A 17 -6.43 -11.60 12.57
CA SER A 17 -5.69 -12.65 13.27
C SER A 17 -4.18 -12.45 13.13
N ASP A 18 -3.69 -12.36 11.89
CA ASP A 18 -2.28 -12.07 11.57
C ASP A 18 -1.82 -10.74 12.18
N ALA A 19 -2.66 -9.71 12.13
CA ALA A 19 -2.34 -8.39 12.64
C ALA A 19 -2.25 -8.38 14.17
N ALA A 20 -3.15 -9.08 14.87
CA ALA A 20 -3.19 -9.15 16.32
C ALA A 20 -2.22 -10.20 16.88
N GLY A 21 -1.83 -11.20 16.10
CA GLY A 21 -1.03 -12.34 16.56
C GLY A 21 -1.81 -13.28 17.48
N MET A 22 -3.12 -13.37 17.28
CA MET A 22 -4.02 -14.29 17.99
C MET A 22 -4.64 -15.21 16.96
N GLU A 23 -4.68 -16.50 17.23
CA GLU A 23 -5.31 -17.49 16.35
C GLU A 23 -6.79 -17.66 16.69
N PRO A 24 -7.66 -17.89 15.70
CA PRO A 24 -9.08 -18.10 15.96
C PRO A 24 -9.33 -19.51 16.53
N GLY A 25 -10.43 -19.66 17.26
CA GLY A 25 -10.83 -20.96 17.81
C GLY A 25 -11.33 -21.94 16.75
N SER A 26 -11.61 -23.18 17.17
CA SER A 26 -12.12 -24.25 16.29
C SER A 26 -13.45 -23.90 15.60
N TRP A 27 -14.23 -22.96 16.13
CA TRP A 27 -15.45 -22.43 15.51
C TRP A 27 -15.19 -21.73 14.16
N ALA A 28 -13.96 -21.30 13.88
CA ALA A 28 -13.62 -20.58 12.65
C ALA A 28 -13.88 -21.41 11.38
N SER A 29 -13.65 -22.73 11.43
CA SER A 29 -13.96 -23.61 10.30
C SER A 29 -15.47 -23.67 10.02
N SER A 30 -16.31 -23.35 11.01
CA SER A 30 -17.77 -23.34 10.91
C SER A 30 -18.34 -22.02 10.38
N VAL A 31 -17.50 -21.02 10.08
CA VAL A 31 -17.93 -19.76 9.44
C VAL A 31 -18.13 -19.97 7.93
N ASN A 32 -19.16 -20.77 7.61
CA ASN A 32 -19.54 -21.15 6.27
C ASN A 32 -21.06 -21.44 6.21
N TYR A 33 -21.60 -21.68 5.01
CA TYR A 33 -23.04 -21.87 4.82
C TYR A 33 -23.65 -23.07 5.56
N GLU A 34 -22.86 -24.08 5.88
CA GLU A 34 -23.32 -25.33 6.51
C GLU A 34 -23.16 -25.30 8.04
N GLY A 35 -22.15 -24.59 8.53
CA GLY A 35 -21.76 -24.57 9.94
C GLY A 35 -22.23 -23.34 10.73
N PHE A 36 -22.66 -22.26 10.06
CA PHE A 36 -22.96 -21.01 10.74
C PHE A 36 -24.28 -21.09 11.52
N ARG A 37 -24.17 -21.03 12.85
CA ARG A 37 -25.27 -21.06 13.83
C ARG A 37 -25.04 -19.96 14.88
N ASP A 38 -26.03 -19.70 15.71
CA ASP A 38 -25.97 -18.69 16.78
C ASP A 38 -24.72 -18.85 17.65
N PHE A 39 -24.39 -20.08 18.08
CA PHE A 39 -23.15 -20.35 18.82
C PHE A 39 -21.89 -19.91 18.07
N THR A 40 -21.80 -20.17 16.75
CA THR A 40 -20.64 -19.75 15.94
C THR A 40 -20.59 -18.23 15.80
N ALA A 41 -21.74 -17.58 15.67
CA ALA A 41 -21.84 -16.12 15.62
C ALA A 41 -21.38 -15.47 16.94
N ASP A 42 -21.79 -16.03 18.08
CA ASP A 42 -21.39 -15.56 19.41
C ASP A 42 -19.88 -15.72 19.63
N GLN A 43 -19.33 -16.88 19.29
CA GLN A 43 -17.88 -17.12 19.38
C GLN A 43 -17.10 -16.17 18.46
N ALA A 44 -17.58 -15.96 17.23
CA ALA A 44 -16.96 -15.01 16.30
C ALA A 44 -16.97 -13.57 16.85
N LYS A 45 -18.08 -13.16 17.47
CA LYS A 45 -18.21 -11.84 18.09
C LYS A 45 -17.23 -11.67 19.25
N ILE A 46 -17.17 -12.63 20.18
CA ILE A 46 -16.25 -12.61 21.32
C ILE A 46 -14.80 -12.51 20.85
N TYR A 47 -14.45 -13.25 19.79
CA TYR A 47 -13.12 -13.20 19.21
C TYR A 47 -12.81 -11.85 18.57
N LEU A 48 -13.74 -11.28 17.78
CA LEU A 48 -13.59 -9.95 17.21
C LEU A 48 -13.44 -8.86 18.28
N ASP A 49 -14.16 -8.97 19.40
CA ASP A 49 -14.02 -8.05 20.53
C ASP A 49 -12.63 -8.15 21.16
N SER A 50 -12.09 -9.36 21.28
CA SER A 50 -10.73 -9.61 21.78
C SER A 50 -9.66 -9.02 20.84
N LEU A 51 -9.81 -9.22 19.53
CA LEU A 51 -8.97 -8.61 18.50
C LEU A 51 -9.01 -7.08 18.58
N ALA A 52 -10.23 -6.51 18.68
CA ALA A 52 -10.44 -5.08 18.79
C ALA A 52 -9.77 -4.50 20.04
N PHE A 53 -9.84 -5.20 21.17
CA PHE A 53 -9.15 -4.80 22.40
C PHE A 53 -7.63 -4.71 22.19
N VAL A 54 -6.99 -5.75 21.64
CA VAL A 54 -5.54 -5.74 21.42
C VAL A 54 -5.11 -4.65 20.45
N ILE A 55 -5.86 -4.44 19.37
CA ILE A 55 -5.59 -3.35 18.42
C ILE A 55 -5.71 -1.99 19.12
N ARG A 56 -6.76 -1.77 19.93
CA ARG A 56 -6.94 -0.51 20.68
C ARG A 56 -5.80 -0.25 21.65
N VAL A 57 -5.33 -1.27 22.38
CA VAL A 57 -4.20 -1.15 23.30
C VAL A 57 -2.92 -0.76 22.55
N ARG A 58 -2.61 -1.43 21.45
CA ARG A 58 -1.44 -1.09 20.62
C ARG A 58 -1.51 0.33 20.09
N THR A 59 -2.66 0.74 19.56
CA THR A 59 -2.88 2.10 19.08
C THR A 59 -2.70 3.13 20.20
N ARG A 60 -3.20 2.86 21.41
CA ARG A 60 -3.02 3.75 22.56
C ARG A 60 -1.54 3.94 22.92
N VAL A 61 -0.74 2.88 22.88
CA VAL A 61 0.72 2.97 23.12
C VAL A 61 1.40 3.84 22.08
N VAL A 62 1.09 3.63 20.80
CA VAL A 62 1.69 4.42 19.69
C VAL A 62 1.28 5.88 19.78
N SER A 63 0.00 6.17 20.00
CA SER A 63 -0.49 7.54 20.21
C SER A 63 0.16 8.19 21.42
N GLY A 64 0.27 7.48 22.54
CA GLY A 64 0.93 7.99 23.75
C GLY A 64 2.40 8.37 23.52
N ARG A 65 3.15 7.59 22.72
CA ARG A 65 4.53 7.93 22.34
C ARG A 65 4.59 9.20 21.49
N LYS A 66 3.69 9.32 20.51
CA LYS A 66 3.57 10.52 19.67
C LYS A 66 3.28 11.75 20.54
N ASP A 67 2.30 11.64 21.45
CA ASP A 67 1.89 12.76 22.29
C ASP A 67 2.99 13.16 23.28
N SER A 68 3.76 12.20 23.81
CA SER A 68 4.94 12.49 24.63
C SER A 68 6.01 13.25 23.85
N LEU A 69 6.29 12.86 22.60
CA LEU A 69 7.24 13.56 21.74
C LEU A 69 6.79 14.99 21.43
N VAL A 70 5.50 15.16 21.11
CA VAL A 70 4.92 16.49 20.89
C VAL A 70 5.07 17.34 22.15
N ARG A 71 4.70 16.81 23.33
CA ARG A 71 4.87 17.53 24.60
C ARG A 71 6.32 17.92 24.87
N SER A 72 7.29 17.03 24.63
CA SER A 72 8.70 17.35 24.84
C SER A 72 9.20 18.44 23.89
N LEU A 73 8.78 18.40 22.62
CA LEU A 73 9.15 19.41 21.62
C LEU A 73 8.53 20.76 21.97
N THR A 74 7.23 20.79 22.26
CA THR A 74 6.52 22.01 22.67
C THR A 74 7.10 22.60 23.95
N ALA A 75 7.51 21.76 24.92
CA ALA A 75 8.17 22.23 26.14
C ALA A 75 9.57 22.82 25.88
N SER A 76 10.31 22.31 24.90
CA SER A 76 11.66 22.80 24.60
C SER A 76 11.69 24.07 23.74
N MET A 77 10.76 24.21 22.79
CA MET A 77 10.78 25.32 21.80
C MET A 77 9.65 26.33 21.97
N GLY A 78 8.63 26.02 22.79
CA GLY A 78 7.42 26.81 22.91
C GLY A 78 6.33 26.42 21.90
N ASN A 79 5.09 26.80 22.19
CA ASN A 79 3.94 26.45 21.35
C ASN A 79 3.99 27.14 19.97
N ASP A 80 4.36 28.41 19.94
CA ASP A 80 4.32 29.20 18.70
C ASP A 80 5.39 28.73 17.70
N GLU A 81 6.60 28.45 18.18
CA GLU A 81 7.68 27.88 17.38
C GLU A 81 7.34 26.47 16.86
N TYR A 82 6.68 25.66 17.69
CA TYR A 82 6.19 24.35 17.25
C TYR A 82 5.11 24.46 16.15
N GLN A 83 4.21 25.43 16.25
CA GLN A 83 3.22 25.67 15.19
C GLN A 83 3.89 26.17 13.91
N ALA A 84 4.83 27.11 14.00
CA ALA A 84 5.59 27.58 12.84
C ALA A 84 6.37 26.45 12.17
N LEU A 85 7.02 25.57 12.96
CA LEU A 85 7.70 24.38 12.45
C LEU A 85 6.72 23.44 11.72
N LYS A 86 5.52 23.24 12.27
CA LYS A 86 4.49 22.42 11.65
C LYS A 86 4.00 23.03 10.35
N GLU A 87 3.69 24.32 10.33
CA GLU A 87 3.23 25.04 9.13
C GLU A 87 4.27 25.02 8.02
N ALA A 88 5.56 25.18 8.36
CA ALA A 88 6.65 25.13 7.39
C ALA A 88 6.87 23.74 6.78
N ASN A 89 6.52 22.66 7.50
CA ASN A 89 6.82 21.27 7.09
C ASN A 89 5.59 20.43 6.76
N TYR A 90 4.37 20.99 6.82
CA TYR A 90 3.14 20.27 6.60
C TYR A 90 2.27 20.95 5.54
N ASN A 91 2.08 20.27 4.41
CA ASN A 91 1.20 20.73 3.35
C ASN A 91 -0.22 20.15 3.52
N GLU A 92 -1.16 20.96 4.00
CA GLU A 92 -2.56 20.57 4.20
C GLU A 92 -3.25 20.08 2.92
N SER A 93 -2.97 20.72 1.77
CA SER A 93 -3.53 20.32 0.48
C SER A 93 -3.07 18.92 0.07
N LEU A 94 -1.77 18.65 0.20
CA LEU A 94 -1.20 17.33 -0.06
C LEU A 94 -1.76 16.30 0.93
N ALA A 95 -1.86 16.66 2.21
CA ALA A 95 -2.43 15.81 3.24
C ALA A 95 -3.88 15.42 2.93
N ASN A 96 -4.71 16.35 2.48
CA ASN A 96 -6.10 16.08 2.11
C ASN A 96 -6.21 15.05 0.99
N ILE A 97 -5.29 15.08 0.02
CA ILE A 97 -5.23 14.12 -1.09
C ILE A 97 -4.74 12.75 -0.60
N VAL A 98 -3.57 12.69 0.06
CA VAL A 98 -2.92 11.41 0.43
C VAL A 98 -3.60 10.70 1.61
N LEU A 99 -4.34 11.43 2.44
CA LEU A 99 -5.18 10.86 3.50
C LEU A 99 -6.63 10.65 3.06
N ASN A 100 -6.99 11.16 1.88
CA ASN A 100 -8.35 11.09 1.34
C ASN A 100 -9.40 11.65 2.33
N ARG A 101 -9.08 12.77 3.00
CA ARG A 101 -9.90 13.36 4.08
C ARG A 101 -11.28 13.82 3.63
N LEU A 102 -11.42 14.18 2.36
CA LEU A 102 -12.64 14.73 1.78
C LEU A 102 -13.60 13.64 1.26
N SER A 103 -13.22 12.37 1.31
CA SER A 103 -14.08 11.28 0.84
C SER A 103 -15.09 10.86 1.89
N THR A 104 -16.37 10.84 1.50
CA THR A 104 -17.48 10.33 2.32
C THR A 104 -17.40 8.80 2.49
N ASN A 105 -16.85 8.09 1.50
CA ASN A 105 -16.82 6.63 1.48
C ASN A 105 -15.47 6.09 1.94
N LYS A 106 -15.36 5.87 3.25
CA LYS A 106 -14.12 5.39 3.90
C LYS A 106 -13.82 3.91 3.68
N ILE A 107 -14.85 3.11 3.37
CA ILE A 107 -14.73 1.69 3.06
C ILE A 107 -15.48 1.44 1.76
N TYR A 108 -14.88 0.68 0.86
CA TYR A 108 -15.49 0.25 -0.39
C TYR A 108 -15.63 -1.27 -0.40
N ASP A 109 -16.86 -1.73 -0.58
CA ASP A 109 -17.15 -3.15 -0.73
C ASP A 109 -16.89 -3.58 -2.18
N ALA A 110 -15.87 -4.41 -2.38
CA ALA A 110 -15.54 -4.98 -3.69
C ALA A 110 -16.19 -6.36 -3.92
N GLY A 111 -17.19 -6.73 -3.10
CA GLY A 111 -17.88 -8.01 -3.08
C GLY A 111 -17.06 -9.12 -2.39
N LYS A 112 -15.76 -9.23 -2.69
CA LYS A 112 -14.88 -10.28 -2.13
C LYS A 112 -14.04 -9.82 -0.95
N LYS A 113 -13.94 -8.50 -0.75
CA LYS A 113 -13.17 -7.86 0.32
C LYS A 113 -13.65 -6.43 0.55
N LEU A 114 -13.53 -5.97 1.78
CA LEU A 114 -13.67 -4.57 2.15
C LEU A 114 -12.33 -3.88 1.95
N ILE A 115 -12.32 -2.85 1.10
CA ILE A 115 -11.13 -2.06 0.82
C ILE A 115 -11.21 -0.77 1.62
N GLN A 116 -10.22 -0.54 2.49
CA GLN A 116 -10.08 0.75 3.18
C GLN A 116 -9.70 1.83 2.16
N LYS A 117 -10.53 2.88 2.06
CA LYS A 117 -10.27 4.08 1.26
C LYS A 117 -9.83 5.27 2.11
N ALA A 118 -10.01 5.20 3.42
CA ALA A 118 -9.49 6.19 4.36
C ALA A 118 -7.98 6.02 4.55
N ASP A 119 -7.26 7.14 4.67
CA ASP A 119 -5.85 7.20 5.00
C ASP A 119 -4.96 6.24 4.17
N PRO A 120 -5.06 6.26 2.83
CA PRO A 120 -4.39 5.26 1.98
C PRO A 120 -2.87 5.29 2.13
N ILE A 121 -2.28 6.42 2.54
CA ILE A 121 -0.85 6.53 2.86
C ILE A 121 -0.39 5.65 4.03
N PHE A 122 -1.29 5.30 4.95
CA PHE A 122 -1.00 4.41 6.09
C PHE A 122 -1.44 2.97 5.85
N MET A 123 -2.07 2.68 4.71
CA MET A 123 -2.54 1.34 4.39
C MET A 123 -1.37 0.44 3.99
N LYS A 124 -1.34 -0.80 4.48
CA LYS A 124 -0.37 -1.82 4.06
C LYS A 124 -0.58 -2.16 2.57
N PRO A 125 0.48 -2.53 1.83
CA PRO A 125 0.33 -2.95 0.44
C PRO A 125 -0.57 -4.19 0.35
N GLY A 126 -1.59 -4.12 -0.52
CA GLY A 126 -2.60 -5.18 -0.66
C GLY A 126 -2.11 -6.49 -1.30
N SER A 127 -0.82 -6.61 -1.64
CA SER A 127 -0.22 -7.82 -2.18
C SER A 127 1.19 -8.02 -1.65
N LYS A 128 1.53 -9.28 -1.35
CA LYS A 128 2.88 -9.72 -0.96
C LYS A 128 3.82 -9.90 -2.18
N TYR A 129 3.31 -9.73 -3.41
CA TYR A 129 4.04 -9.95 -4.66
C TYR A 129 4.46 -8.64 -5.36
N GLY A 130 4.72 -7.56 -4.61
CA GLY A 130 5.18 -6.28 -5.15
C GLY A 130 4.09 -5.33 -5.65
N ARG A 131 2.85 -5.80 -5.85
CA ARG A 131 1.70 -4.93 -6.17
C ARG A 131 1.26 -4.15 -4.94
N ALA A 132 1.66 -2.89 -4.87
CA ALA A 132 1.23 -1.96 -3.85
C ALA A 132 0.41 -0.83 -4.49
N HIS A 133 -0.60 -0.30 -3.78
CA HIS A 133 -1.26 0.93 -4.21
C HIS A 133 -0.25 2.08 -4.23
N PHE A 134 -0.54 3.12 -5.02
CA PHE A 134 0.39 4.25 -5.25
C PHE A 134 0.82 4.93 -3.95
N TYR A 135 -0.08 5.01 -2.96
CA TYR A 135 0.18 5.62 -1.67
C TYR A 135 0.79 4.68 -0.62
N ALA A 136 1.14 3.43 -0.95
CA ALA A 136 1.66 2.51 0.07
C ALA A 136 2.99 3.00 0.68
N PRO A 137 3.16 2.93 2.02
CA PRO A 137 4.35 3.43 2.69
C PRO A 137 5.60 2.59 2.42
N TYR A 138 5.42 1.34 1.95
CA TYR A 138 6.51 0.44 1.55
C TYR A 138 6.07 -0.49 0.42
N LYS A 139 7.03 -0.99 -0.34
CA LYS A 139 6.84 -2.11 -1.27
C LYS A 139 7.14 -3.41 -0.54
N GLN A 140 6.26 -4.40 -0.66
CA GLN A 140 6.46 -5.72 -0.09
C GLN A 140 6.72 -6.74 -1.19
N ILE A 141 7.87 -7.40 -1.14
CA ILE A 141 8.24 -8.53 -1.99
C ILE A 141 8.50 -9.72 -1.07
N GLY A 142 7.57 -10.67 -1.03
CA GLY A 142 7.60 -11.79 -0.10
C GLY A 142 7.52 -11.33 1.36
N LYS A 143 8.59 -11.58 2.13
CA LYS A 143 8.75 -11.16 3.54
C LYS A 143 9.52 -9.84 3.70
N LEU A 144 10.17 -9.35 2.64
CA LEU A 144 10.98 -8.13 2.68
C LEU A 144 10.07 -6.91 2.51
N ARG A 145 10.22 -5.94 3.42
CA ARG A 145 9.61 -4.61 3.34
C ARG A 145 10.70 -3.63 2.93
N ILE A 146 10.54 -3.02 1.76
CA ILE A 146 11.47 -2.01 1.26
C ILE A 146 10.77 -0.68 1.36
N ASP A 147 11.34 0.25 2.13
CA ASP A 147 10.83 1.62 2.22
C ASP A 147 10.73 2.25 0.83
N THR A 148 9.65 2.97 0.56
CA THR A 148 9.37 3.53 -0.76
C THR A 148 10.49 4.45 -1.26
N LEU A 149 11.16 5.17 -0.35
CA LEU A 149 12.30 6.02 -0.69
C LEU A 149 13.48 5.20 -1.20
N LEU A 150 13.89 4.15 -0.47
CA LEU A 150 15.00 3.28 -0.87
C LEU A 150 14.68 2.54 -2.17
N PHE A 151 13.44 2.08 -2.33
CA PHE A 151 13.00 1.43 -3.57
C PHE A 151 13.12 2.37 -4.77
N ASN A 152 12.63 3.61 -4.66
CA ASN A 152 12.69 4.58 -5.74
C ASN A 152 14.13 4.97 -6.08
N VAL A 153 14.97 5.19 -5.08
CA VAL A 153 16.40 5.49 -5.27
C VAL A 153 17.10 4.33 -5.96
N LEU A 154 16.90 3.09 -5.51
CA LEU A 154 17.47 1.91 -6.16
C LEU A 154 16.98 1.74 -7.59
N ALA A 155 15.69 2.01 -7.86
CA ALA A 155 15.15 1.94 -9.22
C ALA A 155 15.83 2.96 -10.16
N ILE A 156 16.05 4.19 -9.68
CA ILE A 156 16.82 5.19 -10.43
C ILE A 156 18.22 4.68 -10.71
N TRP A 157 18.93 4.18 -9.70
CA TRP A 157 20.28 3.62 -9.88
C TRP A 157 20.32 2.45 -10.86
N ILE A 158 19.35 1.53 -10.81
CA ILE A 158 19.24 0.42 -11.75
C ILE A 158 19.02 0.93 -13.17
N MET A 159 18.14 1.92 -13.37
CA MET A 159 17.94 2.53 -14.68
C MET A 159 19.20 3.22 -15.18
N THR A 160 19.91 3.95 -14.31
CA THR A 160 21.17 4.63 -14.66
C THR A 160 22.27 3.64 -15.03
N VAL A 161 22.47 2.59 -14.24
CA VAL A 161 23.45 1.52 -14.53
C VAL A 161 23.06 0.76 -15.79
N GLY A 162 21.78 0.42 -15.95
CA GLY A 162 21.28 -0.25 -17.15
C GLY A 162 21.50 0.59 -18.41
N LEU A 163 21.26 1.90 -18.34
CA LEU A 163 21.52 2.83 -19.43
C LEU A 163 23.03 2.94 -19.72
N PHE A 164 23.87 3.02 -18.67
CA PHE A 164 25.32 3.04 -18.80
C PHE A 164 25.84 1.79 -19.50
N VAL A 165 25.38 0.59 -19.10
CA VAL A 165 25.73 -0.68 -19.75
C VAL A 165 25.27 -0.70 -21.21
N THR A 166 24.05 -0.23 -21.47
CA THR A 166 23.49 -0.15 -22.83
C THR A 166 24.34 0.73 -23.75
N LEU A 167 24.82 1.87 -23.24
CA LEU A 167 25.71 2.78 -23.95
C LEU A 167 27.12 2.19 -24.11
N TYR A 168 27.70 1.67 -23.04
CA TYR A 168 29.06 1.14 -23.02
C TYR A 168 29.26 0.02 -24.06
N PHE A 169 28.31 -0.90 -24.15
CA PHE A 169 28.35 -2.00 -25.12
C PHE A 169 27.67 -1.68 -26.45
N ASN A 170 27.25 -0.42 -26.66
CA ASN A 170 26.50 0.01 -27.84
C ASN A 170 25.30 -0.89 -28.17
N LEU A 171 24.60 -1.43 -27.15
CA LEU A 171 23.44 -2.32 -27.34
C LEU A 171 22.35 -1.66 -28.18
N LEU A 172 22.14 -0.36 -28.00
CA LEU A 172 21.17 0.40 -28.79
C LEU A 172 21.51 0.37 -30.29
N LYS A 173 22.78 0.57 -30.65
CA LYS A 173 23.24 0.48 -32.04
C LYS A 173 23.01 -0.92 -32.61
N ARG A 174 23.39 -1.95 -31.85
CA ARG A 174 23.23 -3.35 -32.24
C ARG A 174 21.75 -3.77 -32.37
N PHE A 175 20.87 -3.18 -31.55
CA PHE A 175 19.43 -3.36 -31.64
C PHE A 175 18.85 -2.67 -32.89
N ILE A 176 19.32 -1.47 -33.24
CA ILE A 176 18.93 -0.78 -34.47
C ILE A 176 19.38 -1.56 -35.70
N GLU A 177 20.64 -2.03 -35.74
CA GLU A 177 21.17 -2.88 -36.81
C GLU A 177 20.37 -4.19 -36.94
N PHE A 178 19.97 -4.80 -35.83
CA PHE A 178 19.09 -5.96 -35.83
C PHE A 178 17.70 -5.65 -36.41
N LEU A 179 17.08 -4.53 -36.03
CA LEU A 179 15.80 -4.10 -36.60
C LEU A 179 15.90 -3.77 -38.09
N GLU A 180 17.02 -3.23 -38.55
CA GLU A 180 17.29 -2.98 -39.97
C GLU A 180 17.46 -4.30 -40.75
N SER A 181 18.14 -5.30 -40.14
CA SER A 181 18.28 -6.64 -40.70
C SER A 181 16.94 -7.36 -40.88
N LEU A 182 15.95 -7.06 -40.02
CA LEU A 182 14.59 -7.59 -40.10
C LEU A 182 13.75 -7.01 -41.26
N LYS A 183 14.30 -6.07 -42.05
CA LYS A 183 13.63 -5.42 -43.21
C LYS A 183 12.16 -5.09 -42.94
N LEU A 184 11.86 -4.55 -41.75
CA LEU A 184 10.49 -4.22 -41.38
C LEU A 184 9.96 -3.11 -42.31
N PRO A 185 8.82 -3.33 -43.02
CA PRO A 185 8.32 -2.43 -44.06
C PRO A 185 7.87 -1.05 -43.55
N ILE A 186 7.86 -0.85 -42.23
CA ILE A 186 7.35 0.34 -41.54
C ILE A 186 8.30 1.54 -41.71
N TRP A 187 9.62 1.31 -41.78
CA TRP A 187 10.63 2.38 -41.86
C TRP A 187 10.81 2.98 -43.27
N ARG A 188 10.47 2.25 -44.34
CA ARG A 188 10.52 2.77 -45.72
C ARG A 188 9.48 3.87 -45.99
N LYS A 189 8.42 3.95 -45.19
CA LYS A 189 7.39 4.97 -45.33
C LYS A 189 7.75 6.25 -44.57
N PHE A 190 8.28 6.11 -43.36
CA PHE A 190 8.63 7.23 -42.47
C PHE A 190 9.78 8.10 -42.99
N GLY A 191 10.81 7.51 -43.61
CA GLY A 191 11.96 8.27 -44.12
C GLY A 191 11.67 9.16 -45.33
N ARG A 192 10.60 8.88 -46.09
CA ARG A 192 10.21 9.70 -47.27
C ARG A 192 9.38 10.93 -46.91
N GLU A 193 8.66 10.90 -45.78
CA GLU A 193 7.86 12.03 -45.32
C GLU A 193 8.72 13.16 -44.71
N LEU A 194 9.89 12.82 -44.13
CA LEU A 194 10.84 13.81 -43.57
C LEU A 194 11.69 14.55 -44.61
N LEU A 195 11.77 14.05 -45.84
CA LEU A 195 12.55 14.68 -46.93
C LEU A 195 11.69 15.53 -47.89
N GLN A 196 10.38 15.59 -47.64
CA GLN A 196 9.43 16.38 -48.42
C GLN A 196 8.83 17.57 -47.65
N GLY A 197 9.37 17.89 -46.46
CA GLY A 197 9.02 19.06 -45.65
C GLY A 197 10.13 20.09 -45.60
#